data_AF-A0A8S3Z7P8-F1
#
_entry.id   AF-A0A8S3Z7P8-F1
#
_cell.length_a   1.000
_cell.length_b   1.000
_cell.length_c   1.000
_cell.angle_alpha   90.00
_cell.angle_beta   90.00
_cell.angle_gamma   90.00
#
_symmetry.space_group_name_H-M   'P 1'
#
loop_
_entity.id
_entity.type
_entity.pdbx_description
1 polymer ?
#
loop_
_entity_poly.entity_id
_entity_poly.type
_entity_poly.pdbx_seq_one_letter_code
_entity_poly.pdbx_strand_id
1 'polypeptide(L)'
;HVVTFYELNPTPFNVNFESTSPPIVILSPNYGRGNYPNDVNNFTLTIRSNSEPLVLVFYFRHFDLEYQRVCAFDDLSLQGIKYCGTWETGRSIPFYLPEFSSFVVTFKTDHSVTRSGFE
;
A
#
# COMPACT_ATOMS: atom_id res chain seq x y z
N HIS A 1 10.72 -16.58 -11.51
CA HIS A 1 9.42 -15.88 -11.37
C HIS A 1 9.68 -14.39 -11.42
N VAL A 2 9.02 -13.67 -12.33
CA VAL A 2 9.18 -12.22 -12.45
C VAL A 2 8.29 -11.58 -11.39
N VAL A 3 8.90 -10.88 -10.44
CA VAL A 3 8.17 -10.08 -9.45
C VAL A 3 7.98 -8.69 -10.04
N THR A 4 6.75 -8.21 -10.08
CA THR A 4 6.43 -6.88 -10.60
C THR A 4 6.46 -5.86 -9.48
N PHE A 5 7.15 -4.74 -9.69
CA PHE A 5 7.26 -3.64 -8.74
C PHE A 5 6.41 -2.46 -9.20
N TYR A 6 5.66 -1.86 -8.27
CA TYR A 6 4.88 -0.66 -8.47
C TYR A 6 5.25 0.38 -7.42
N GLU A 7 5.77 1.53 -7.86
CA GLU A 7 5.93 2.69 -6.99
C GLU A 7 4.63 3.52 -7.05
N LEU A 8 4.02 3.77 -5.89
CA LEU A 8 2.85 4.63 -5.81
C LEU A 8 3.22 6.06 -6.24
N ASN A 9 2.41 6.64 -7.10
CA ASN A 9 2.66 7.96 -7.70
C ASN A 9 1.32 8.68 -7.96
N PRO A 10 1.35 9.96 -8.39
CA PRO A 10 0.12 10.74 -8.62
C PRO A 10 -0.83 10.14 -9.65
N THR A 11 -0.35 9.27 -10.54
CA THR A 11 -1.19 8.60 -11.54
C THR A 11 -1.81 7.36 -10.90
N PRO A 12 -3.14 7.31 -10.70
CA PRO A 12 -3.77 6.11 -10.18
C PRO A 12 -3.60 4.95 -11.17
N PHE A 13 -3.39 3.75 -10.64
CA PHE A 13 -3.31 2.56 -11.48
C PHE A 13 -4.13 1.42 -10.91
N ASN A 14 -4.40 0.46 -11.80
CA ASN A 14 -5.32 -0.63 -11.57
C ASN A 14 -4.60 -1.94 -11.85
N VAL A 15 -4.80 -2.93 -11.00
CA VAL A 15 -4.29 -4.29 -11.23
C VAL A 15 -5.45 -5.26 -11.07
N ASN A 16 -5.64 -6.12 -12.06
CA ASN A 16 -6.57 -7.23 -11.97
C ASN A 16 -5.79 -8.43 -11.42
N PHE A 17 -6.29 -9.01 -10.34
CA PHE A 17 -5.72 -10.18 -9.69
C PHE A 17 -6.62 -11.40 -9.90
N GLU A 18 -5.95 -12.54 -10.03
CA GLU A 18 -6.53 -13.88 -10.02
C GLU A 18 -5.81 -14.70 -8.93
N SER A 19 -6.38 -15.84 -8.57
CA SER A 19 -5.79 -16.77 -7.59
C SER A 19 -4.40 -17.28 -7.98
N THR A 20 -4.06 -17.24 -9.26
CA THR A 20 -2.77 -17.65 -9.83
C THR A 20 -1.82 -16.48 -10.12
N SER A 21 -2.24 -15.24 -9.89
CA SER A 21 -1.38 -14.07 -10.12
C SER A 21 -0.14 -14.13 -9.20
N PRO A 22 1.06 -13.82 -9.73
CA PRO A 22 2.24 -13.71 -8.90
C PRO A 22 2.10 -12.53 -7.90
N PRO A 23 2.84 -12.55 -6.78
CA PRO A 23 2.88 -11.40 -5.90
C PRO A 23 3.45 -10.18 -6.64
N ILE A 24 2.87 -9.03 -6.35
CA ILE A 24 3.42 -7.73 -6.73
C ILE A 24 4.03 -7.08 -5.51
N VAL A 25 4.96 -6.17 -5.74
CA VAL A 25 5.58 -5.36 -4.70
C VAL A 25 5.11 -3.92 -4.87
N ILE A 26 4.64 -3.31 -3.79
CA ILE A 26 4.17 -1.92 -3.78
C ILE A 26 5.14 -1.12 -2.94
N LEU A 27 5.72 -0.08 -3.53
CA LEU A 27 6.70 0.78 -2.88
C LEU A 27 6.09 2.16 -2.64
N SER A 28 6.39 2.76 -1.50
CA SER A 28 6.21 4.20 -1.32
C SER A 28 7.14 4.97 -2.28
N PRO A 29 6.80 6.22 -2.66
CA PRO A 29 7.72 7.05 -3.45
C PRO A 29 9.10 7.14 -2.79
N ASN A 30 10.16 7.09 -3.60
CA ASN A 30 11.56 7.17 -3.16
C ASN A 30 12.05 6.02 -2.24
N TYR A 31 11.31 4.91 -2.09
CA TYR A 31 11.77 3.79 -1.27
C TYR A 31 13.18 3.32 -1.68
N GLY A 32 14.06 3.11 -0.70
CA GLY A 32 15.47 2.75 -0.89
C GLY A 32 16.37 3.86 -1.46
N ARG A 33 15.81 5.02 -1.81
CA ARG A 33 16.55 6.19 -2.33
C ARG A 33 16.52 7.37 -1.38
N GLY A 34 15.52 7.44 -0.51
CA GLY A 34 15.34 8.48 0.50
C GLY A 34 13.96 8.37 1.14
N ASN A 35 13.53 9.45 1.79
CA ASN A 35 12.20 9.51 2.38
C ASN A 35 11.13 9.79 1.31
N TYR A 36 9.89 9.36 1.58
CA TYR A 36 8.75 9.76 0.76
C TYR A 36 8.53 11.30 0.81
N PRO A 37 7.82 11.90 -0.15
CA PRO A 37 7.55 13.34 -0.14
C PRO A 37 6.39 13.72 0.79
N ASN A 38 6.39 14.98 1.24
CA ASN A 38 5.22 15.62 1.85
C ASN A 38 4.11 15.82 0.81
N ASP A 39 2.93 16.22 1.28
CA ASP A 39 1.79 16.68 0.49
C ASP A 39 1.33 15.68 -0.60
N VAL A 40 1.51 14.39 -0.34
CA VAL A 40 0.99 13.31 -1.17
C VAL A 40 -0.53 13.25 -0.99
N ASN A 41 -1.25 13.67 -2.02
CA ASN A 41 -2.70 13.65 -2.03
C ASN A 41 -3.24 12.37 -2.68
N ASN A 42 -3.36 11.30 -1.88
CA ASN A 42 -4.04 10.04 -2.23
C ASN A 42 -3.50 9.32 -3.48
N PHE A 43 -2.21 8.98 -3.49
CA PHE A 43 -1.70 8.06 -4.51
C PHE A 43 -2.38 6.71 -4.35
N THR A 44 -3.02 6.23 -5.42
CA THR A 44 -4.02 5.16 -5.33
C THR A 44 -3.68 3.99 -6.25
N LEU A 45 -3.73 2.80 -5.67
CA LEU A 45 -3.76 1.52 -6.38
C LEU A 45 -5.13 0.88 -6.15
N THR A 46 -5.79 0.45 -7.23
CA THR A 46 -6.99 -0.37 -7.15
C THR A 46 -6.71 -1.79 -7.60
N ILE A 47 -6.91 -2.75 -6.70
CA ILE A 47 -6.85 -4.18 -6.98
C ILE A 47 -8.27 -4.65 -7.29
N ARG A 48 -8.47 -5.38 -8.38
CA ARG A 48 -9.78 -5.97 -8.73
C ARG A 48 -9.71 -7.47 -8.77
N SER A 49 -10.73 -8.12 -8.23
CA SER A 49 -11.01 -9.53 -8.43
C SER A 49 -11.88 -9.71 -9.67
N ASN A 50 -11.75 -10.87 -10.32
CA ASN A 50 -12.61 -11.27 -11.42
C ASN A 50 -13.69 -12.23 -10.90
N SER A 51 -13.91 -13.36 -11.56
CA SER A 51 -14.99 -14.29 -11.23
C SER A 51 -14.74 -15.15 -9.99
N GLU A 52 -13.57 -15.05 -9.37
CA GLU A 52 -13.23 -15.75 -8.13
C GLU A 52 -12.97 -14.76 -7.00
N PRO A 53 -13.41 -15.05 -5.76
CA PRO A 53 -13.03 -14.29 -4.59
C PRO A 53 -11.55 -14.52 -4.26
N LEU A 54 -10.91 -13.52 -3.65
CA LEU A 54 -9.50 -13.53 -3.29
C LEU A 54 -9.30 -13.29 -1.79
N VAL A 55 -8.22 -13.85 -1.25
CA VAL A 55 -7.64 -13.42 0.03
C VAL A 55 -6.37 -12.65 -0.28
N LEU A 56 -6.42 -11.33 -0.16
CA LEU A 56 -5.25 -10.47 -0.32
C LEU A 56 -4.44 -10.50 0.96
N VAL A 57 -3.17 -10.90 0.88
CA VAL A 57 -2.25 -10.87 2.02
C VAL A 57 -1.23 -9.77 1.79
N PHE A 58 -1.35 -8.68 2.55
CA PHE A 58 -0.36 -7.60 2.54
C PHE A 58 0.76 -7.98 3.49
N TYR A 59 1.93 -8.30 2.92
CA TYR A 59 3.14 -8.64 3.66
C TYR A 59 4.09 -7.45 3.65
N PHE A 60 4.40 -6.92 4.83
CA PHE A 60 5.25 -5.75 5.01
C PHE A 60 6.69 -6.16 5.30
N ARG A 61 7.59 -5.91 4.34
CA ARG A 61 9.03 -6.09 4.56
C ARG A 61 9.63 -4.91 5.30
N HIS A 62 9.12 -3.72 5.01
CA HIS A 62 9.49 -2.49 5.65
C HIS A 62 8.26 -1.61 5.82
N PHE A 63 8.13 -0.94 6.96
CA PHE A 63 7.06 0.01 7.21
C PHE A 63 7.48 1.04 8.25
N ASP A 64 7.62 2.28 7.82
CA ASP A 64 8.02 3.40 8.64
C ASP A 64 7.43 4.70 8.07
N LEU A 65 6.30 5.09 8.66
CA LEU A 65 5.60 6.35 8.40
C LEU A 65 5.59 7.20 9.67
N GLU A 66 5.32 8.50 9.55
CA GLU A 66 5.11 9.36 10.72
C GLU A 66 4.00 8.78 11.61
N TYR A 67 4.31 8.60 12.90
CA TYR A 67 3.33 8.10 13.85
C TYR A 67 2.42 9.23 14.32
N GLN A 68 1.11 8.96 14.27
CA GLN A 68 0.10 9.73 14.97
C GLN A 68 -0.97 8.76 15.49
N ARG A 69 -1.59 9.09 16.64
CA ARG A 69 -2.51 8.19 17.37
C ARG A 69 -3.62 7.55 16.51
N VAL A 70 -4.09 8.26 15.48
CA VAL A 70 -5.13 7.81 14.54
C VAL A 70 -4.68 7.89 13.08
N CYS A 71 -3.36 7.99 12.84
CA CYS A 71 -2.76 8.13 11.52
C CYS A 71 -3.39 9.25 10.69
N ALA A 72 -3.53 10.43 11.31
CA ALA A 72 -4.07 11.62 10.66
C ALA A 72 -3.04 12.41 9.84
N PHE A 73 -1.75 12.21 10.09
CA PHE A 73 -0.65 12.86 9.37
C PHE A 73 -0.34 12.07 8.10
N ASP A 74 0.51 11.05 8.23
CA ASP A 74 0.82 10.10 7.16
C ASP A 74 0.06 8.80 7.35
N ASP A 75 -0.48 8.25 6.26
CA ASP A 75 -1.12 6.95 6.29
C ASP A 75 -0.97 6.16 4.98
N LEU A 76 -0.71 4.86 5.15
CA LEU A 76 -1.09 3.85 4.17
C LEU A 76 -2.48 3.34 4.58
N SER A 77 -3.46 3.56 3.72
CA SER A 77 -4.82 3.07 3.92
C SER A 77 -5.07 1.83 3.07
N LEU A 78 -5.44 0.74 3.73
CA LEU A 78 -5.91 -0.49 3.08
C LEU A 78 -7.41 -0.59 3.28
N GLN A 79 -8.18 -0.38 2.20
CA GLN A 79 -9.64 -0.32 2.23
C GLN A 79 -10.19 0.65 3.28
N GLY A 80 -9.57 1.83 3.38
CA GLY A 80 -9.95 2.89 4.33
C GLY A 80 -9.47 2.67 5.78
N ILE A 81 -8.82 1.55 6.10
CA ILE A 81 -8.15 1.35 7.38
C ILE A 81 -6.75 1.95 7.29
N LYS A 82 -6.50 2.98 8.10
CA LYS A 82 -5.24 3.73 8.12
C LYS A 82 -4.18 3.04 8.97
N TYR A 83 -2.95 3.01 8.45
CA TYR A 83 -1.77 2.46 9.12
C TYR A 83 -0.62 3.46 9.07
N CYS A 84 0.12 3.58 10.16
CA CYS A 84 1.25 4.49 10.31
C CYS A 84 2.19 4.04 11.44
N GLY A 85 3.28 4.79 11.64
CA GLY A 85 4.35 4.45 12.58
C GLY A 85 5.39 3.50 11.99
N THR A 86 6.22 2.94 12.86
CA THR A 86 7.31 2.03 12.50
C THR A 86 6.96 0.62 12.96
N TRP A 87 7.04 -0.37 12.06
CA TRP A 87 6.72 -1.77 12.38
C TRP A 87 7.94 -2.67 12.27
N GLU A 88 7.90 -3.79 12.99
CA GLU A 88 8.82 -4.90 12.77
C GLU A 88 8.56 -5.55 11.40
N THR A 89 9.63 -5.99 10.73
CA THR A 89 9.57 -6.71 9.46
C THR A 89 8.75 -8.00 9.60
N GLY A 90 7.99 -8.34 8.55
CA GLY A 90 7.30 -9.63 8.45
C GLY A 90 5.85 -9.60 8.87
N ARG A 91 5.31 -8.42 9.22
CA ARG A 91 3.89 -8.26 9.53
C ARG A 91 3.04 -8.57 8.30
N SER A 92 1.97 -9.34 8.49
CA SER A 92 1.01 -9.70 7.44
C SER A 92 -0.40 -9.30 7.83
N ILE A 93 -1.17 -8.74 6.90
CA ILE A 93 -2.58 -8.39 7.13
C ILE A 93 -3.43 -8.98 5.99
N PRO A 94 -4.32 -9.95 6.30
CA PRO A 94 -5.20 -10.53 5.31
C PRO A 94 -6.48 -9.71 5.13
N PHE A 95 -6.98 -9.65 3.90
CA PHE A 95 -8.28 -9.08 3.55
C PHE A 95 -9.03 -10.01 2.61
N TYR A 96 -10.33 -10.18 2.84
CA TYR A 96 -11.22 -10.85 1.90
C TYR A 96 -11.68 -9.86 0.83
N LEU A 97 -11.50 -10.22 -0.44
CA LEU A 97 -11.99 -9.47 -1.59
C LEU A 97 -13.01 -10.37 -2.33
N PRO A 98 -14.31 -10.05 -2.30
CA PRO A 98 -15.32 -10.80 -3.03
C PRO A 98 -15.05 -10.82 -4.54
N GLU A 99 -15.61 -11.77 -5.28
CA GLU A 99 -15.66 -11.73 -6.75
C GLU A 99 -16.27 -10.43 -7.29
N PHE A 100 -15.84 -10.00 -8.48
CA PHE A 100 -16.28 -8.78 -9.16
C PHE A 100 -16.23 -7.53 -8.28
N SER A 101 -15.23 -7.44 -7.40
CA SER A 101 -15.09 -6.35 -6.43
C SER A 101 -13.73 -5.65 -6.58
N SER A 102 -13.55 -4.58 -5.81
CA SER A 102 -12.32 -3.80 -5.81
C SER A 102 -11.83 -3.50 -4.40
N PHE A 103 -10.52 -3.63 -4.22
CA PHE A 103 -9.79 -3.22 -3.02
C PHE A 103 -8.96 -1.99 -3.33
N VAL A 104 -9.05 -0.96 -2.49
CA VAL A 104 -8.34 0.30 -2.69
C VAL A 104 -7.22 0.44 -1.68
N VAL A 105 -6.00 0.66 -2.19
CA VAL A 105 -4.83 1.05 -1.43
C VAL A 105 -4.56 2.52 -1.70
N THR A 106 -4.49 3.34 -0.67
CA THR A 106 -4.13 4.76 -0.81
C THR A 106 -2.97 5.13 0.09
N PHE A 107 -2.06 5.95 -0.40
CA PHE A 107 -1.03 6.58 0.40
C PHE A 107 -1.24 8.10 0.44
N LYS A 108 -1.18 8.66 1.64
CA LYS A 108 -1.35 10.09 1.90
C LYS A 108 -0.30 10.56 2.89
N THR A 109 0.22 11.76 2.67
CA THR A 109 1.14 12.43 3.61
C THR A 109 0.69 13.85 3.91
N ASP A 110 1.11 14.37 5.06
CA ASP A 110 0.89 15.77 5.41
C ASP A 110 2.04 16.67 4.95
N HIS A 111 2.05 17.93 5.40
CA HIS A 111 3.03 18.95 5.00
C HIS A 111 4.44 18.75 5.59
N SER A 112 4.68 17.79 6.47
CA SER A 112 5.92 17.65 7.23
C SER A 112 6.27 16.21 7.60
N VAL A 113 7.46 16.04 8.21
CA VAL A 113 7.96 14.77 8.79
C VAL A 113 7.78 13.56 7.88
N THR A 114 8.70 13.39 6.93
CA THR A 114 8.73 12.16 6.14
C THR A 114 9.71 11.15 6.67
N ARG A 115 9.48 9.89 6.33
CA ARG A 115 10.24 8.73 6.76
C ARG A 115 10.59 7.80 5.60
N SER A 116 11.17 6.66 5.92
CA SER A 116 11.70 5.73 4.93
C SER A 116 10.63 4.97 4.12
N GLY A 117 9.36 5.01 4.55
CA GLY A 117 8.24 4.54 3.75
C GLY A 117 7.93 3.05 3.92
N PHE A 118 7.51 2.37 2.86
CA PHE A 118 7.10 0.97 2.93
C PHE A 118 7.39 0.15 1.67
N GLU A 119 7.42 -1.18 1.88
CA GLU A 119 7.48 -2.26 0.88
C GLU A 119 6.63 -3.47 1.29
#